data_AF-A0AA86I072-F1
#
_entry.id   AF-A0AA86I072-F1
#
_cell.length_a   1.000
_cell.length_b   1.000
_cell.length_c   1.000
_cell.angle_alpha   90.00
_cell.angle_beta   90.00
_cell.angle_gamma   90.00
#
_symmetry.space_group_name_H-M   'P 1'
#
loop_
_entity.id
_entity.type
_entity.pdbx_description
1 polymer ?
#
loop_
_entity_poly.entity_id
_entity_poly.type
_entity_poly.pdbx_seq_one_letter_code
_entity_poly.pdbx_strand_id
1 'polypeptide(L)'
;MLRLSFLYKRRLIMKLSAEVFDLKDLATPAFSFAGITGGSVGVVLGMIYGDDTINVMAALLLFSIVGLDWAGAIAAAIKDGTYSSEYGKVGIIRTVVILVLPVIGRLMDLVIGTPNVAFLFITGGLIYHNFMSMTANFARAGFEKWIPNKMLQAVASEIEAKITRSEGRREAISPNQVESPSLTPATPVAPVDTPENPLINSDSHQDTQKAE
;
A
#
# COMPACT_ATOMS: atom_id res chain seq x y z
N MET A 1 14.79 -49.05 14.01
CA MET A 1 15.23 -47.64 13.82
C MET A 1 14.07 -46.61 13.76
N LEU A 2 12.90 -46.91 13.18
CA LEU A 2 11.81 -45.92 13.06
C LEU A 2 11.19 -45.41 14.38
N ARG A 3 11.09 -46.24 15.44
CA ARG A 3 10.47 -45.84 16.71
C ARG A 3 11.28 -44.79 17.50
N LEU A 4 12.62 -44.82 17.42
CA LEU A 4 13.46 -43.82 18.09
C LEU A 4 13.37 -42.44 17.42
N SER A 5 13.31 -42.41 16.08
CA SER A 5 13.12 -41.17 15.32
C SER A 5 11.78 -40.49 15.64
N PHE A 6 10.70 -41.27 15.76
CA PHE A 6 9.38 -40.75 16.12
C PHE A 6 9.34 -40.20 17.55
N LEU A 7 9.97 -40.89 18.51
CA LEU A 7 10.05 -40.44 19.90
C LEU A 7 10.94 -39.18 20.06
N TYR A 8 12.05 -39.11 19.31
CA TYR A 8 12.91 -37.94 19.29
C TYR A 8 12.19 -36.71 18.71
N LYS A 9 11.49 -36.89 17.58
CA LYS A 9 10.69 -35.83 16.94
C LYS A 9 9.56 -35.35 17.84
N ARG A 10 8.86 -36.25 18.54
CA ARG A 10 7.76 -35.92 19.46
C ARG A 10 8.27 -35.19 20.72
N ARG A 11 9.45 -35.55 21.23
CA ARG A 11 10.10 -34.87 22.38
C ARG A 11 10.63 -33.48 22.00
N LEU A 12 11.09 -33.30 20.76
CA LEU A 12 11.52 -32.00 20.24
C LEU A 12 10.34 -31.03 20.06
N ILE A 13 9.20 -31.53 19.53
CA ILE A 13 7.98 -30.74 19.33
C ILE A 13 7.38 -30.29 20.68
N MET A 14 7.37 -31.16 21.70
CA MET A 14 6.88 -30.79 23.04
C MET A 14 7.80 -29.80 23.78
N LYS A 15 9.12 -29.81 23.50
CA LYS A 15 10.02 -28.78 24.02
C LYS A 15 9.78 -27.42 23.36
N LEU A 16 9.54 -27.40 22.05
CA LEU A 16 9.25 -26.17 21.32
C LEU A 16 7.93 -25.50 21.73
N SER A 17 6.94 -26.26 22.20
CA SER A 17 5.64 -25.69 22.63
C SER A 17 5.63 -25.19 24.07
N ALA A 18 6.48 -25.74 24.95
CA ALA A 18 6.48 -25.39 26.37
C ALA A 18 7.39 -24.20 26.69
N GLU A 19 8.49 -24.00 25.94
CA GLU A 19 9.37 -22.83 26.11
C GLU A 19 8.79 -21.53 25.53
N VAL A 20 7.88 -21.60 24.56
CA VAL A 20 7.30 -20.42 23.90
C VAL A 20 6.09 -19.85 24.67
N PHE A 21 5.56 -20.61 25.64
CA PHE A 21 4.43 -20.22 26.48
C PHE A 21 4.78 -20.30 27.98
N ASP A 22 5.99 -19.86 28.38
CA ASP A 22 6.31 -19.70 29.80
C ASP A 22 5.73 -18.35 30.29
N LEU A 23 4.78 -18.40 31.23
CA LEU A 23 4.13 -17.22 31.80
C LEU A 23 5.11 -16.26 32.51
N LYS A 24 6.35 -16.72 32.75
CA LYS A 24 7.45 -15.91 33.28
C LYS A 24 7.98 -14.89 32.27
N ASP A 25 7.85 -15.16 30.97
CA ASP A 25 8.22 -14.20 29.91
C ASP A 25 7.22 -13.03 29.81
N LEU A 26 5.99 -13.22 30.32
CA LEU A 26 4.96 -12.18 30.43
C LEU A 26 5.38 -11.05 31.38
N ALA A 27 6.24 -11.35 32.36
CA ALA A 27 6.72 -10.40 33.37
C ALA A 27 8.08 -9.79 33.00
N THR A 28 8.62 -10.06 31.80
CA THR A 28 9.82 -9.37 31.34
C THR A 28 9.54 -7.88 31.13
N PRO A 29 10.50 -6.98 31.41
CA PRO A 29 10.31 -5.54 31.19
C PRO A 29 9.92 -5.20 29.74
N ALA A 30 10.40 -5.95 28.76
CA ALA A 30 10.07 -5.79 27.35
C ALA A 30 8.60 -6.15 27.04
N PHE A 31 8.11 -7.29 27.57
CA PHE A 31 6.71 -7.68 27.41
C PHE A 31 5.77 -6.76 28.20
N SER A 32 6.17 -6.34 29.41
CA SER A 32 5.42 -5.39 30.23
C SER A 32 5.33 -4.01 29.56
N PHE A 33 6.41 -3.53 28.96
CA PHE A 33 6.43 -2.29 28.19
C PHE A 33 5.56 -2.40 26.93
N ALA A 34 5.62 -3.53 26.21
CA ALA A 34 4.77 -3.80 25.07
C ALA A 34 3.28 -3.87 25.47
N GLY A 35 2.96 -4.50 26.60
CA GLY A 35 1.62 -4.59 27.17
C GLY A 35 1.06 -3.23 27.61
N ILE A 36 1.87 -2.40 28.29
CA ILE A 36 1.48 -1.04 28.68
C ILE A 36 1.27 -0.17 27.44
N THR A 37 2.18 -0.25 26.46
CA THR A 37 2.08 0.52 25.21
C THR A 37 0.84 0.10 24.41
N GLY A 38 0.63 -1.21 24.25
CA GLY A 38 -0.53 -1.76 23.55
C GLY A 38 -1.86 -1.43 24.24
N GLY A 39 -1.92 -1.56 25.56
CA GLY A 39 -3.10 -1.19 26.36
C GLY A 39 -3.41 0.30 26.27
N SER A 40 -2.39 1.17 26.35
CA SER A 40 -2.56 2.62 26.24
C SER A 40 -3.06 3.05 24.86
N VAL A 41 -2.51 2.44 23.79
CA VAL A 41 -2.99 2.68 22.42
C VAL A 41 -4.44 2.22 22.27
N GLY A 42 -4.80 1.05 22.80
CA GLY A 42 -6.18 0.57 22.80
C GLY A 42 -7.16 1.53 23.47
N VAL A 43 -6.79 2.06 24.65
CA VAL A 43 -7.61 3.04 25.39
C VAL A 43 -7.75 4.36 24.60
N VAL A 44 -6.67 4.87 24.02
CA VAL A 44 -6.71 6.09 23.19
C VAL A 44 -7.59 5.89 21.95
N LEU A 45 -7.47 4.75 21.27
CA LEU A 45 -8.32 4.44 20.12
C LEU A 45 -9.80 4.31 20.52
N GLY A 46 -10.10 3.66 21.64
CA GLY A 46 -11.47 3.59 22.18
C GLY A 46 -12.03 4.97 22.54
N MET A 47 -11.22 5.86 23.13
CA MET A 47 -11.65 7.24 23.40
C MET A 47 -11.94 8.06 22.14
N ILE A 48 -11.15 7.85 21.08
CA ILE A 48 -11.26 8.62 19.83
C ILE A 48 -12.39 8.09 18.93
N TYR A 49 -12.49 6.77 18.79
CA TYR A 49 -13.37 6.13 17.80
C TYR A 49 -14.63 5.49 18.41
N GLY A 50 -14.69 5.40 19.74
CA GLY A 50 -15.77 4.75 20.49
C GLY A 50 -15.67 3.22 20.48
N ASP A 51 -16.66 2.56 21.09
CA ASP A 51 -16.74 1.10 21.19
C ASP A 51 -17.24 0.42 19.90
N ASP A 52 -17.47 1.19 18.84
CA ASP A 52 -17.90 0.64 17.57
C ASP A 52 -16.73 -0.02 16.83
N THR A 53 -16.80 -1.35 16.73
CA THR A 53 -15.83 -2.19 16.03
C THR A 53 -15.53 -1.68 14.62
N ILE A 54 -16.53 -1.16 13.89
CA ILE A 54 -16.34 -0.68 12.52
C ILE A 54 -15.39 0.53 12.50
N ASN A 55 -15.52 1.45 13.45
CA ASN A 55 -14.67 2.64 13.51
C ASN A 55 -13.22 2.28 13.79
N VAL A 56 -13.00 1.37 14.75
CA VAL A 56 -11.66 0.89 15.10
C VAL A 56 -11.02 0.15 13.92
N MET A 57 -11.76 -0.75 13.25
CA MET A 57 -11.24 -1.49 12.10
C MET A 57 -10.92 -0.57 10.91
N ALA A 58 -11.77 0.42 10.62
CA ALA A 58 -11.51 1.39 9.57
C ALA A 58 -10.28 2.26 9.87
N ALA A 59 -10.12 2.71 11.12
CA ALA A 59 -8.94 3.46 11.55
C ALA A 59 -7.65 2.63 11.46
N LEU A 60 -7.68 1.36 11.87
CA LEU A 60 -6.54 0.44 11.76
C LEU A 60 -6.18 0.15 10.30
N LEU A 61 -7.18 -0.01 9.43
CA LEU A 61 -6.97 -0.19 8.00
C LEU A 61 -6.30 1.05 7.39
N LEU A 62 -6.80 2.25 7.69
CA LEU A 62 -6.18 3.50 7.24
C LEU A 62 -4.74 3.61 7.73
N PHE A 63 -4.49 3.34 9.02
CA PHE A 63 -3.14 3.41 9.59
C PHE A 63 -2.18 2.44 8.89
N SER A 64 -2.64 1.22 8.61
CA SER A 64 -1.87 0.21 7.89
C SER A 64 -1.53 0.66 6.46
N ILE A 65 -2.51 1.19 5.72
CA ILE A 65 -2.30 1.65 4.35
C ILE A 65 -1.36 2.85 4.31
N VAL A 66 -1.50 3.82 5.21
CA VAL A 66 -0.61 4.99 5.29
C VAL A 66 0.82 4.57 5.66
N GLY A 67 0.97 3.63 6.61
CA GLY A 67 2.27 3.07 6.97
C GLY A 67 2.95 2.39 5.79
N LEU A 68 2.21 1.59 5.02
CA LEU A 68 2.72 0.92 3.82
C LEU A 68 3.01 1.90 2.67
N ASP A 69 2.16 2.91 2.45
CA ASP A 69 2.41 3.99 1.48
C ASP A 69 3.74 4.69 1.78
N TRP A 70 3.97 5.02 3.05
CA TRP A 70 5.20 5.67 3.48
C TRP A 70 6.42 4.76 3.32
N ALA A 71 6.33 3.49 3.70
CA ALA A 71 7.39 2.51 3.49
C ALA A 71 7.73 2.34 2.00
N GLY A 72 6.71 2.23 1.14
CA GLY A 72 6.88 2.17 -0.30
C GLY A 72 7.53 3.43 -0.87
N ALA A 73 7.15 4.61 -0.37
CA ALA A 73 7.73 5.88 -0.78
C ALA A 73 9.22 5.98 -0.43
N ILE A 74 9.62 5.50 0.75
CA ILE A 74 11.03 5.42 1.17
C ILE A 74 11.79 4.45 0.27
N ALA A 75 11.28 3.23 0.09
CA ALA A 75 11.92 2.21 -0.75
C ALA A 75 12.17 2.72 -2.18
N ALA A 76 11.17 3.37 -2.77
CA ALA A 76 11.29 3.94 -4.09
C ALA A 76 12.21 5.18 -4.14
N ALA A 77 12.24 6.02 -3.10
CA ALA A 77 13.18 7.14 -3.03
C ALA A 77 14.64 6.68 -2.92
N ILE A 78 14.91 5.60 -2.18
CA ILE A 78 16.22 4.96 -2.09
C ILE A 78 16.63 4.40 -3.45
N LYS A 79 15.74 3.65 -4.12
CA LYS A 79 15.97 3.10 -5.47
C LYS A 79 16.31 4.20 -6.49
N ASP A 80 15.60 5.32 -6.44
CA ASP A 80 15.80 6.44 -7.37
C ASP A 80 17.00 7.33 -6.99
N GLY A 81 17.65 7.09 -5.84
CA GLY A 81 18.75 7.93 -5.35
C GLY A 81 18.31 9.35 -4.93
N THR A 82 17.04 9.53 -4.56
CA THR A 82 16.43 10.85 -4.26
C THR A 82 16.07 11.03 -2.79
N TYR A 83 16.52 10.12 -1.93
CA TYR A 83 16.20 10.17 -0.51
C TYR A 83 16.91 11.35 0.19
N SER A 84 16.14 12.23 0.82
CA SER A 84 16.65 13.37 1.60
C SER A 84 15.92 13.52 2.94
N SER A 85 16.58 14.14 3.92
CA SER A 85 15.99 14.40 5.25
C SER A 85 14.79 15.37 5.19
N GLU A 86 14.75 16.25 4.20
CA GLU A 86 13.63 17.16 3.95
C GLU A 86 12.38 16.41 3.47
N TYR A 87 12.57 15.37 2.65
CA TYR A 87 11.50 14.48 2.21
C TYR A 87 10.80 13.79 3.39
N GLY A 88 11.56 13.40 4.41
CA GLY A 88 11.03 12.81 5.64
C GLY A 88 10.16 13.78 6.45
N LYS A 89 10.59 15.04 6.60
CA LYS A 89 9.88 16.06 7.41
C LYS A 89 8.52 16.43 6.80
N VAL A 90 8.46 16.65 5.49
CA VAL A 90 7.21 16.97 4.80
C VAL A 90 6.24 15.78 4.86
N GLY A 91 6.78 14.55 4.79
CA GLY A 91 5.99 13.32 4.96
C GLY A 91 5.26 13.22 6.30
N ILE A 92 5.90 13.66 7.39
CA ILE A 92 5.29 13.62 8.73
C ILE A 92 4.03 14.51 8.79
N ILE A 93 4.10 15.74 8.28
CA ILE A 93 2.96 16.68 8.30
C ILE A 93 1.76 16.08 7.54
N ARG A 94 2.01 15.52 6.35
CA ARG A 94 0.96 14.84 5.57
C ARG A 94 0.31 13.71 6.38
N THR A 95 1.10 12.86 7.00
CA THR A 95 0.60 11.74 7.80
C THR A 95 -0.25 12.23 8.98
N VAL A 96 0.18 13.29 9.67
CA VAL A 96 -0.60 13.88 10.76
C VAL A 96 -1.96 14.36 10.25
N VAL A 97 -2.01 15.07 9.13
CA VAL A 97 -3.28 15.54 8.53
C VAL A 97 -4.20 14.36 8.20
N ILE A 98 -3.67 13.31 7.57
CA ILE A 98 -4.45 12.12 7.20
C ILE A 98 -5.03 11.43 8.45
N LEU A 99 -4.28 11.36 9.55
CA LEU A 99 -4.74 10.68 10.76
C LEU A 99 -5.71 11.52 11.60
N VAL A 100 -5.68 12.85 11.48
CA VAL A 100 -6.60 13.75 12.20
C VAL A 100 -7.98 13.82 11.52
N LEU A 101 -8.05 13.73 10.19
CA LEU A 101 -9.32 13.86 9.45
C LEU A 101 -10.41 12.84 9.86
N PRO A 102 -10.10 11.54 10.09
CA PRO A 102 -11.06 10.59 10.65
C PRO A 102 -11.62 11.01 12.00
N VAL A 103 -10.77 11.58 12.88
CA VAL A 103 -11.21 12.09 14.19
C VAL A 103 -12.23 13.21 14.00
N ILE A 104 -11.98 14.13 13.06
CA ILE A 104 -12.94 15.19 12.72
C ILE A 104 -14.26 14.58 12.22
N GLY A 105 -14.20 13.59 11.33
CA GLY A 105 -15.40 12.89 10.85
C GLY A 105 -16.20 12.25 11.98
N ARG A 106 -15.52 11.62 12.95
CA ARG A 106 -16.17 11.04 14.13
C ARG A 106 -16.81 12.10 15.01
N LEU A 107 -16.14 13.24 15.22
CA LEU A 107 -16.71 14.36 15.96
C LEU A 107 -17.96 14.93 15.26
N MET A 108 -17.95 15.02 13.94
CA MET A 108 -19.13 15.43 13.17
C MET A 108 -20.31 14.48 13.39
N ASP A 109 -20.06 13.16 13.35
CA ASP A 109 -21.09 12.17 13.61
C ASP A 109 -21.68 12.29 15.02
N LEU A 110 -20.84 12.56 16.02
CA LEU A 110 -21.28 12.77 17.40
C LEU A 110 -22.11 14.06 17.57
N VAL A 111 -21.73 15.15 16.90
CA VAL A 111 -22.44 16.44 16.97
C VAL A 111 -23.78 16.38 16.23
N ILE A 112 -23.83 15.72 15.08
CA ILE A 112 -25.03 15.64 14.22
C ILE A 112 -25.95 14.48 14.67
N GLY A 113 -25.42 13.50 15.39
CA GLY A 113 -26.16 12.29 15.80
C GLY A 113 -26.29 11.26 14.69
N THR A 114 -25.37 11.24 13.72
CA THR A 114 -25.36 10.28 12.61
C THR A 114 -24.58 9.01 12.95
N PRO A 115 -25.00 7.83 12.46
CA PRO A 115 -24.31 6.57 12.71
C PRO A 115 -23.07 6.43 11.82
N ASN A 116 -21.96 7.05 12.22
CA ASN A 116 -20.63 6.94 11.58
C ASN A 116 -20.56 7.39 10.10
N VAL A 117 -21.52 8.18 9.62
CA VAL A 117 -21.61 8.56 8.20
C VAL A 117 -20.42 9.43 7.77
N ALA A 118 -20.15 10.50 8.52
CA ALA A 118 -19.07 11.43 8.21
C ALA A 118 -17.70 10.76 8.40
N PHE A 119 -17.54 9.99 9.49
CA PHE A 119 -16.35 9.20 9.77
C PHE A 119 -16.04 8.23 8.64
N LEU A 120 -16.99 7.41 8.21
CA LEU A 120 -16.78 6.40 7.18
C LEU A 120 -16.54 7.02 5.80
N PHE A 121 -17.23 8.11 5.48
CA PHE A 121 -17.02 8.81 4.21
C PHE A 121 -15.59 9.37 4.11
N ILE A 122 -15.15 10.11 5.13
CA ILE A 122 -13.81 10.70 5.17
C ILE A 122 -12.74 9.61 5.21
N THR A 123 -12.88 8.64 6.11
CA THR A 123 -11.90 7.56 6.29
C THR A 123 -11.81 6.67 5.06
N GLY A 124 -12.95 6.32 4.45
CA GLY A 124 -13.01 5.54 3.22
C GLY A 124 -12.36 6.26 2.03
N GLY A 125 -12.62 7.56 1.88
CA GLY A 125 -11.96 8.38 0.85
C GLY A 125 -10.44 8.43 1.05
N LEU A 126 -9.98 8.62 2.29
CA LEU A 126 -8.55 8.60 2.62
C LEU A 126 -7.92 7.23 2.37
N ILE A 127 -8.60 6.13 2.75
CA ILE A 127 -8.16 4.77 2.47
C ILE A 127 -7.95 4.59 0.96
N TYR A 128 -8.95 4.96 0.16
CA TYR A 128 -8.89 4.82 -1.29
C TYR A 128 -7.71 5.58 -1.89
N HIS A 129 -7.57 6.87 -1.58
CA HIS A 129 -6.49 7.69 -2.13
C HIS A 129 -5.09 7.23 -1.66
N ASN A 130 -4.94 6.87 -0.39
CA ASN A 130 -3.65 6.36 0.10
C ASN A 130 -3.33 4.97 -0.47
N PHE A 131 -4.33 4.13 -0.73
CA PHE A 131 -4.12 2.84 -1.36
C PHE A 131 -3.62 2.96 -2.81
N MET A 132 -4.17 3.91 -3.58
CA MET A 132 -3.67 4.23 -4.93
C MET A 132 -2.23 4.75 -4.87
N SER A 133 -1.94 5.69 -3.96
CA SER A 133 -0.58 6.19 -3.76
C SER A 133 0.40 5.10 -3.34
N MET A 134 -0.01 4.22 -2.42
CA MET A 134 0.78 3.09 -1.93
C MET A 134 1.13 2.16 -3.08
N THR A 135 0.14 1.84 -3.91
CA THR A 135 0.32 0.97 -5.08
C THR A 135 1.32 1.58 -6.06
N ALA A 136 1.20 2.88 -6.37
CA ALA A 136 2.14 3.58 -7.24
C ALA A 136 3.57 3.61 -6.68
N ASN A 137 3.71 3.82 -5.36
CA ASN A 137 5.00 3.81 -4.68
C ASN A 137 5.65 2.41 -4.69
N PHE A 138 4.88 1.35 -4.45
CA PHE A 138 5.38 -0.02 -4.55
C PHE A 138 5.76 -0.42 -5.98
N ALA A 139 4.97 -0.02 -6.98
CA ALA A 139 5.31 -0.20 -8.38
C ALA A 139 6.65 0.49 -8.71
N ARG A 140 6.80 1.77 -8.36
CA ARG A 140 8.07 2.52 -8.52
C ARG A 140 9.25 1.85 -7.81
N ALA A 141 9.03 1.31 -6.61
CA ALA A 141 10.03 0.54 -5.86
C ALA A 141 10.40 -0.82 -6.50
N GLY A 142 9.69 -1.28 -7.55
CA GLY A 142 9.96 -2.53 -8.26
C GLY A 142 9.14 -3.74 -7.78
N PHE A 143 8.06 -3.52 -7.01
CA PHE A 143 7.16 -4.59 -6.57
C PHE A 143 6.00 -4.84 -7.54
N GLU A 144 6.03 -4.26 -8.74
CA GLU A 144 4.98 -4.36 -9.77
C GLU A 144 4.54 -5.79 -10.09
N LYS A 145 5.44 -6.77 -10.08
CA LYS A 145 5.11 -8.19 -10.33
C LYS A 145 4.14 -8.80 -9.31
N TRP A 146 3.97 -8.19 -8.15
CA TRP A 146 3.06 -8.62 -7.08
C TRP A 146 1.74 -7.85 -7.08
N ILE A 147 1.60 -6.87 -7.98
CA ILE A 147 0.42 -5.99 -8.07
C ILE A 147 -0.41 -6.40 -9.28
N PRO A 148 -1.74 -6.59 -9.15
CA PRO A 148 -2.59 -6.90 -10.29
C PRO A 148 -2.52 -5.84 -11.40
N ASN A 149 -2.46 -6.28 -12.67
CA ASN A 149 -2.34 -5.37 -13.83
C ASN A 149 -3.43 -4.29 -13.89
N LYS A 150 -4.67 -4.60 -13.51
CA LYS A 150 -5.76 -3.60 -13.47
C LYS A 150 -5.47 -2.48 -12.47
N MET A 151 -4.85 -2.79 -11.34
CA MET A 151 -4.43 -1.78 -10.36
C MET A 151 -3.29 -0.94 -10.91
N LEU A 152 -2.28 -1.57 -11.53
CA LEU A 152 -1.18 -0.84 -12.17
C LEU A 152 -1.68 0.14 -13.23
N GLN A 153 -2.64 -0.26 -14.05
CA GLN A 153 -3.28 0.62 -15.03
C GLN A 153 -4.01 1.78 -14.36
N ALA A 154 -4.72 1.52 -13.26
CA ALA A 154 -5.45 2.56 -12.53
C ALA A 154 -4.52 3.59 -11.87
N VAL A 155 -3.27 3.23 -11.56
CA VAL A 155 -2.25 4.14 -10.99
C VAL A 155 -1.17 4.58 -11.97
N ALA A 156 -1.29 4.25 -13.26
CA ALA A 156 -0.21 4.46 -14.23
C ALA A 156 0.24 5.93 -14.34
N SER A 157 -0.72 6.85 -14.41
CA SER A 157 -0.44 8.30 -14.43
C SER A 157 0.20 8.79 -13.13
N GLU A 158 -0.15 8.19 -11.99
CA GLU A 158 0.45 8.52 -10.70
C GLU A 158 1.89 7.99 -10.60
N ILE A 159 2.16 6.79 -11.13
CA ILE A 159 3.50 6.23 -11.22
C ILE A 159 4.38 7.16 -12.06
N GLU A 160 3.94 7.53 -13.27
CA GLU A 160 4.66 8.42 -14.17
C GLU A 160 4.94 9.78 -13.49
N ALA A 161 3.92 10.41 -12.91
CA ALA A 161 4.07 11.66 -12.19
C ALA A 161 5.05 11.57 -11.00
N LYS A 162 5.16 10.41 -10.35
CA LYS A 162 6.11 10.18 -9.25
C LYS A 162 7.53 9.96 -9.77
N ILE A 163 7.71 9.30 -10.91
CA ILE A 163 9.01 9.11 -11.58
C ILE A 163 9.53 10.46 -12.09
N THR A 164 8.74 11.23 -12.85
CA THR A 164 9.17 12.55 -13.34
C THR A 164 9.60 13.48 -12.20
N ARG A 165 8.86 13.44 -11.07
CA ARG A 165 9.22 14.22 -9.87
C ARG A 165 10.50 13.72 -9.22
N SER A 166 10.78 12.41 -9.21
CA SER A 166 12.03 11.88 -8.66
C SER A 166 13.22 12.21 -9.56
N GLU A 167 13.07 12.11 -10.88
CA GLU A 167 14.08 12.50 -11.85
C GLU A 167 14.49 13.98 -11.71
N GLY A 168 13.53 14.90 -11.66
CA GLY A 168 13.82 16.32 -11.45
C GLY A 168 14.54 16.61 -10.12
N ARG A 169 14.27 15.82 -9.07
CA ARG A 169 15.04 15.90 -7.81
C ARG A 169 16.45 15.34 -7.94
N ARG A 170 16.61 14.23 -8.65
CA ARG A 170 17.92 13.61 -8.89
C ARG A 170 18.85 14.58 -9.65
N GLU A 171 18.31 15.27 -10.65
CA GLU A 171 19.00 16.33 -11.39
C GLU A 171 19.43 17.49 -10.49
N ALA A 172 18.54 17.95 -9.60
CA ALA A 172 18.86 19.01 -8.65
C ALA A 172 19.93 18.60 -7.61
N ILE A 173 20.02 17.31 -7.27
CA ILE A 173 21.02 16.77 -6.31
C ILE A 173 22.38 16.54 -7.00
N SER A 174 22.39 16.11 -8.26
CA SER A 174 23.62 15.77 -9.02
C SER A 174 23.59 16.36 -10.43
N PRO A 175 23.86 17.67 -10.60
CA PRO A 175 23.77 18.35 -11.90
C PRO A 175 24.78 17.84 -12.96
N ASN A 176 25.82 17.08 -12.57
CA ASN A 176 26.90 16.61 -13.46
C ASN A 176 26.95 15.08 -13.67
N GLN A 177 25.86 14.35 -13.39
CA GLN A 177 25.77 12.88 -13.62
C GLN A 177 24.68 12.54 -14.64
N VAL A 178 24.57 13.35 -15.70
CA VAL A 178 23.65 13.10 -16.82
C VAL A 178 24.26 12.07 -17.75
N GLU A 179 24.26 10.81 -17.31
CA GLU A 179 24.09 9.69 -18.23
C GLU A 179 22.69 9.15 -17.96
N SER A 180 21.77 9.45 -18.88
CA SER A 180 20.47 8.82 -18.93
C SER A 180 20.72 7.30 -18.91
N PRO A 181 20.20 6.54 -17.93
CA PRO A 181 20.08 5.11 -18.13
C PRO A 181 19.25 4.97 -19.41
N SER A 182 19.82 4.34 -20.44
CA SER A 182 19.07 4.06 -21.64
C SER A 182 17.76 3.41 -21.21
N LEU A 183 16.65 4.07 -21.53
CA LEU A 183 15.38 3.38 -21.65
C LEU A 183 15.60 2.36 -22.75
N THR A 184 16.11 1.18 -22.44
CA THR A 184 15.75 0.00 -23.20
C THR A 184 14.26 -0.09 -22.95
N PRO A 185 13.40 0.22 -23.93
CA PRO A 185 11.99 -0.01 -23.76
C PRO A 185 11.86 -1.48 -23.40
N ALA A 186 11.15 -1.80 -22.33
CA ALA A 186 10.68 -3.17 -22.14
C ALA A 186 10.07 -3.57 -23.48
N THR A 187 10.59 -4.65 -24.08
CA THR A 187 10.20 -5.13 -25.40
C THR A 187 8.69 -5.01 -25.51
N PRO A 188 8.14 -4.32 -26.54
CA PRO A 188 6.71 -4.30 -26.75
C PRO A 188 6.25 -5.76 -26.71
N VAL A 189 5.39 -6.09 -25.74
CA VAL A 189 4.75 -7.40 -25.73
C VAL A 189 4.01 -7.46 -27.05
N ALA A 190 4.48 -8.32 -27.95
CA ALA A 190 3.91 -8.47 -29.28
C ALA A 190 2.39 -8.67 -29.14
N PRO A 191 1.58 -8.09 -30.05
CA PRO A 191 0.16 -8.41 -30.10
C PRO A 191 0.01 -9.93 -30.07
N VAL A 192 -0.81 -10.43 -29.15
CA VAL A 192 -1.19 -11.85 -29.17
C VAL A 192 -1.90 -12.08 -30.49
N ASP A 193 -1.26 -12.80 -31.40
CA ASP A 193 -1.87 -13.28 -32.64
C ASP A 193 -3.12 -14.07 -32.25
N THR A 194 -4.26 -13.44 -32.46
CA THR A 194 -5.56 -14.11 -32.40
C THR A 194 -5.65 -14.88 -33.71
N PRO A 195 -5.77 -16.21 -33.72
CA PRO A 195 -5.90 -16.94 -34.98
C PRO A 195 -7.15 -16.44 -35.72
N GLU A 196 -6.93 -15.86 -36.89
CA GLU A 196 -7.96 -15.47 -37.84
C GLU A 196 -8.86 -16.68 -38.10
N ASN A 197 -10.16 -16.53 -37.84
CA ASN A 197 -11.17 -17.51 -38.18
C ASN A 197 -11.58 -17.27 -39.65
N PRO A 198 -11.25 -18.16 -40.61
CA PRO A 198 -11.42 -17.87 -42.02
C PRO A 198 -12.80 -18.35 -42.49
N LEU A 199 -13.88 -17.69 -42.06
CA LEU A 199 -15.19 -17.86 -42.71
C LEU A 199 -16.00 -16.57 -42.56
N ILE A 200 -15.98 -15.75 -43.62
CA ILE A 200 -17.15 -15.29 -44.39
C ILE A 200 -16.61 -14.26 -45.39
N ASN A 201 -16.35 -14.74 -46.59
CA ASN A 201 -16.30 -13.91 -47.79
C ASN A 201 -17.75 -13.70 -48.24
N SER A 202 -18.21 -12.46 -48.33
CA SER A 202 -19.28 -12.10 -49.24
C SER A 202 -18.99 -10.71 -49.80
N ASP A 203 -18.33 -10.74 -50.95
CA ASP A 203 -18.32 -9.70 -51.96
C ASP A 203 -19.71 -9.06 -52.14
N SER A 204 -19.76 -7.72 -52.18
CA SER A 204 -20.47 -6.99 -53.25
C SER A 204 -20.17 -5.49 -53.20
N HIS A 205 -19.39 -5.06 -54.21
CA HIS A 205 -19.56 -3.88 -55.06
C HIS A 205 -20.33 -2.67 -54.49
N GLN A 206 -19.64 -1.55 -54.28
CA GLN A 206 -19.33 -0.48 -55.26
C GLN A 206 -20.46 0.54 -55.51
N ASP A 207 -20.06 1.80 -55.35
CA ASP A 207 -20.51 3.02 -56.04
C ASP A 207 -21.93 3.56 -55.85
N THR A 208 -22.03 4.74 -55.22
CA THR A 208 -22.32 6.05 -55.88
C THR A 208 -22.35 7.17 -54.82
N GLN A 209 -21.41 8.11 -54.85
CA GLN A 209 -21.53 9.49 -55.39
C GLN A 209 -22.62 10.40 -54.79
N LYS A 210 -22.13 11.54 -54.25
CA LYS A 210 -22.69 12.91 -54.17
C LYS A 210 -24.14 13.11 -54.62
N ALA A 211 -24.96 13.78 -53.79
CA ALA A 211 -25.44 15.16 -53.99
C ALA A 211 -26.51 15.52 -52.93
N GLU A 212 -26.50 16.81 -52.55
CA GLU A 212 -27.49 17.59 -51.79
C GLU A 212 -27.61 17.39 -50.27
#